data_AF-A0A2G6NNI4-F1
#
_entry.id   AF-A0A2G6NNI4-F1
#
_cell.length_a   1.000
_cell.length_b   1.000
_cell.length_c   1.000
_cell.angle_alpha   90.00
_cell.angle_beta   90.00
_cell.angle_gamma   90.00
#
_symmetry.space_group_name_H-M   'P 1'
#
loop_
_entity.id
_entity.type
_entity.pdbx_description
1 polymer ?
#
loop_
_entity_poly.entity_id
_entity_poly.type
_entity_poly.pdbx_seq_one_letter_code
_entity_poly.pdbx_strand_id
1 'polypeptide(L)'
;MNTQFPALLYFLIGLALAHMFYERRKLLKNLKLADFGEMDEEHFSELKLHLKTAYERMLYTGVAFFPLAYTFYVNGAMVSKIFFLILILLLFVSNFGPRNKVMRLLEQHSLSVADLKKKGVRL
;
A
#
# COMPACT_ATOMS: atom_id res chain seq x y z
N MET A 1 5.47 14.87 -28.48
CA MET A 1 5.97 14.53 -27.12
C MET A 1 6.22 13.03 -27.06
N ASN A 2 7.37 12.59 -26.53
CA ASN A 2 7.67 11.18 -26.34
C ASN A 2 6.82 10.61 -25.19
N THR A 3 5.70 9.96 -25.50
CA THR A 3 4.79 9.37 -24.49
C THR A 3 5.25 8.00 -24.01
N GLN A 4 6.28 7.41 -24.64
CA GLN A 4 6.81 6.09 -24.27
C GLN A 4 7.56 6.12 -22.95
N PHE A 5 8.30 7.19 -22.67
CA PHE A 5 9.02 7.33 -21.40
C PHE A 5 8.07 7.41 -20.19
N PRO A 6 7.03 8.28 -20.19
CA PRO A 6 6.00 8.25 -19.14
C PRO A 6 5.32 6.90 -19.00
N ALA A 7 5.00 6.22 -20.13
CA ALA A 7 4.39 4.90 -20.10
C ALA A 7 5.26 3.87 -19.37
N LEU A 8 6.55 3.80 -19.72
CA LEU A 8 7.51 2.92 -19.05
C LEU A 8 7.64 3.26 -17.56
N LEU A 9 7.72 4.54 -17.22
CA LEU A 9 7.81 4.98 -15.83
C LEU A 9 6.59 4.53 -15.01
N TYR A 10 5.38 4.77 -15.50
CA TYR A 10 4.15 4.35 -14.82
C TYR A 10 4.07 2.82 -14.69
N PHE A 11 4.47 2.08 -15.72
CA PHE A 11 4.52 0.62 -15.65
C PHE A 11 5.48 0.12 -14.55
N LEU A 12 6.68 0.68 -14.48
CA LEU A 12 7.67 0.35 -13.45
C LEU A 12 7.18 0.70 -12.04
N ILE A 13 6.48 1.83 -11.88
CA ILE A 13 5.86 2.20 -10.59
C ILE A 13 4.80 1.16 -10.20
N GLY A 14 3.95 0.74 -11.14
CA GLY A 14 2.95 -0.31 -10.90
C GLY A 14 3.59 -1.63 -10.45
N LEU A 15 4.65 -2.07 -11.13
CA LEU A 15 5.43 -3.25 -10.76
C LEU A 15 6.07 -3.12 -9.38
N ALA A 16 6.70 -1.98 -9.08
CA ALA A 16 7.33 -1.74 -7.79
C ALA A 16 6.32 -1.83 -6.64
N LEU A 17 5.14 -1.23 -6.80
CA LEU A 17 4.07 -1.27 -5.80
C LEU A 17 3.50 -2.70 -5.63
N ALA A 18 3.31 -3.44 -6.73
CA ALA A 18 2.86 -4.82 -6.68
C ALA A 18 3.89 -5.74 -5.99
N HIS A 19 5.17 -5.56 -6.29
CA HIS A 19 6.26 -6.29 -5.63
C HIS A 19 6.33 -5.96 -4.12
N MET A 20 6.24 -4.68 -3.76
CA MET A 20 6.18 -4.28 -2.35
C MET A 20 4.97 -4.87 -1.62
N PHE A 21 3.80 -4.94 -2.27
CA PHE A 21 2.64 -5.64 -1.72
C PHE A 21 2.94 -7.11 -1.46
N TYR A 22 3.54 -7.82 -2.43
CA TYR A 22 3.88 -9.24 -2.31
C TYR A 22 4.78 -9.50 -1.08
N GLU A 23 5.86 -8.73 -0.95
CA GLU A 23 6.79 -8.84 0.18
C GLU A 23 6.10 -8.53 1.52
N ARG A 24 5.33 -7.43 1.59
CA ARG A 24 4.59 -7.03 2.79
C ARG A 24 3.52 -8.06 3.18
N ARG A 25 2.84 -8.68 2.21
CA ARG A 25 1.84 -9.73 2.44
C ARG A 25 2.46 -11.01 2.98
N LYS A 26 3.65 -11.37 2.51
CA LYS A 26 4.42 -12.51 3.03
C LYS A 26 4.82 -12.30 4.49
N LEU A 27 5.31 -11.10 4.83
CA LEU A 27 5.65 -10.73 6.20
C LEU A 27 4.43 -10.77 7.12
N LEU A 28 3.29 -10.24 6.68
CA LEU A 28 2.04 -10.22 7.46
C LEU A 28 1.52 -11.62 7.80
N LYS A 29 1.77 -12.62 6.96
CA LYS A 29 1.40 -14.03 7.23
C LYS A 29 2.21 -14.62 8.39
N ASN A 30 3.44 -14.18 8.57
CA ASN A 30 4.38 -14.73 9.54
C ASN A 30 4.36 -14.02 10.90
N LEU A 31 3.63 -12.91 11.05
CA LEU A 31 3.46 -12.22 12.32
C LEU A 31 2.69 -13.10 13.31
N LYS A 32 3.24 -13.22 14.52
CA LYS A 32 2.64 -13.95 15.64
C LYS A 32 2.29 -12.99 16.76
N LEU A 33 1.25 -13.31 17.52
CA LEU A 33 0.85 -12.54 18.70
C LEU A 33 2.01 -12.40 19.70
N ALA A 34 2.79 -13.46 19.87
CA ALA A 34 3.97 -13.49 20.75
C ALA A 34 5.01 -12.40 20.42
N ASP A 35 5.03 -11.90 19.18
CA ASP A 35 5.93 -10.79 18.82
C ASP A 35 5.49 -9.48 19.51
N PHE A 36 4.22 -9.35 19.91
CA PHE A 36 3.57 -8.10 20.34
C PHE A 36 3.34 -7.97 21.86
N GLY A 37 4.03 -8.78 22.68
CA GLY A 37 4.14 -8.58 24.12
C GLY A 37 2.77 -8.49 24.82
N GLU A 38 2.40 -7.27 25.23
CA GLU A 38 1.19 -6.95 25.99
C GLU A 38 -0.10 -6.85 25.15
N MET A 39 0.00 -6.97 23.82
CA MET A 39 -1.18 -6.95 22.96
C MET A 39 -2.01 -8.21 23.14
N ASP A 40 -3.32 -8.05 23.34
CA ASP A 40 -4.25 -9.18 23.37
C ASP A 40 -4.59 -9.69 21.96
N GLU A 41 -5.32 -10.80 21.91
CA GLU A 41 -5.65 -11.48 20.66
C GLU A 41 -6.62 -10.66 19.78
N GLU A 42 -7.50 -9.87 20.39
CA GLU A 42 -8.48 -9.01 19.70
C GLU A 42 -7.78 -7.84 19.00
N HIS A 43 -6.96 -7.08 19.73
CA HIS A 43 -6.20 -5.95 19.20
C HIS A 43 -5.16 -6.42 18.17
N PHE A 44 -4.56 -7.61 18.34
CA PHE A 44 -3.66 -8.17 17.33
C PHE A 44 -4.39 -8.55 16.04
N SER A 45 -5.60 -9.09 16.14
CA SER A 45 -6.45 -9.37 14.98
C SER A 45 -6.82 -8.07 14.25
N GLU A 46 -7.19 -7.02 15.00
CA GLU A 46 -7.49 -5.69 14.44
C GLU A 46 -6.26 -5.07 13.76
N LEU A 47 -5.08 -5.14 14.40
CA LEU A 47 -3.81 -4.68 13.84
C LEU A 47 -3.52 -5.39 12.51
N LYS A 48 -3.65 -6.72 12.48
CA LYS A 48 -3.41 -7.53 11.28
C LYS A 48 -4.40 -7.21 10.17
N LEU A 49 -5.66 -6.94 10.52
CA LEU A 49 -6.69 -6.49 9.58
C LEU A 49 -6.33 -5.14 8.97
N HIS A 50 -5.96 -4.15 9.77
CA HIS A 50 -5.61 -2.82 9.26
C HIS A 50 -4.32 -2.81 8.44
N LEU A 51 -3.31 -3.59 8.82
CA LEU A 51 -2.11 -3.82 8.00
C LEU A 51 -2.47 -4.49 6.67
N LYS A 52 -3.32 -5.52 6.68
CA LYS A 52 -3.82 -6.17 5.45
C LYS A 52 -4.50 -5.14 4.54
N THR A 53 -5.44 -4.36 5.08
CA THR A 53 -6.16 -3.34 4.31
C THR A 53 -5.22 -2.27 3.75
N ALA A 54 -4.23 -1.82 4.52
CA ALA A 54 -3.23 -0.86 4.05
C ALA A 54 -2.42 -1.41 2.87
N TYR A 55 -2.05 -2.69 2.92
CA TYR A 55 -1.31 -3.36 1.86
C TYR A 55 -2.17 -3.61 0.62
N GLU A 56 -3.43 -3.98 0.78
CA GLU A 56 -4.38 -4.12 -0.33
C GLU A 56 -4.63 -2.79 -1.03
N ARG A 57 -4.79 -1.68 -0.29
CA ARG A 57 -4.91 -0.33 -0.89
C ARG A 57 -3.65 0.10 -1.65
N MET A 58 -2.48 -0.28 -1.16
CA MET A 58 -1.22 -0.10 -1.88
C MET A 58 -1.20 -0.88 -3.19
N LEU A 59 -1.67 -2.13 -3.19
CA LEU A 59 -1.80 -2.92 -4.42
C LEU A 59 -2.77 -2.27 -5.40
N TYR A 60 -3.94 -1.81 -4.96
CA TYR A 60 -4.90 -1.12 -5.83
C TYR A 60 -4.30 0.12 -6.48
N THR A 61 -3.51 0.88 -5.72
CA THR A 61 -2.75 2.01 -6.24
C THR A 61 -1.76 1.56 -7.31
N GLY A 62 -0.99 0.49 -7.07
CA GLY A 62 -0.07 -0.10 -8.04
C GLY A 62 -0.75 -0.60 -9.31
N VAL A 63 -1.87 -1.31 -9.17
CA VAL A 63 -2.66 -1.83 -10.30
C VAL A 63 -3.20 -0.68 -11.16
N ALA A 64 -3.61 0.44 -10.55
CA ALA A 64 -4.12 1.61 -11.28
C ALA A 64 -3.05 2.30 -12.15
N PHE A 65 -1.75 2.07 -11.88
CA PHE A 65 -0.68 2.55 -12.76
C PHE A 65 -0.59 1.79 -14.09
N PHE A 66 -1.04 0.53 -14.19
CA PHE A 66 -1.02 -0.22 -15.45
C PHE A 66 -1.93 0.34 -16.55
N PRO A 67 -3.22 0.62 -16.30
CA PRO A 67 -4.05 1.27 -17.30
C PRO A 67 -3.58 2.70 -17.59
N LEU A 68 -3.04 3.44 -16.61
CA LEU A 68 -2.40 4.74 -16.87
C LEU A 68 -1.22 4.59 -17.83
N ALA A 69 -0.30 3.67 -17.57
CA ALA A 69 0.84 3.37 -18.44
C ALA A 69 0.38 3.01 -19.86
N TYR A 70 -0.63 2.16 -19.98
CA TYR A 70 -1.23 1.78 -21.25
C TYR A 70 -1.80 2.99 -22.00
N THR A 71 -2.54 3.88 -21.32
CA THR A 71 -3.08 5.10 -21.94
C THR A 71 -2.00 6.04 -22.46
N PHE A 72 -0.83 6.10 -21.82
CA PHE A 72 0.32 6.86 -22.34
C PHE A 72 0.99 6.15 -23.51
N TYR A 73 1.11 4.82 -23.46
CA TYR A 73 1.71 4.01 -24.53
C TYR A 73 0.95 4.14 -25.85
N VAL A 74 -0.37 4.01 -25.83
CA VAL A 74 -1.22 4.11 -27.03
C VAL A 74 -1.56 5.56 -27.43
N ASN A 75 -0.96 6.55 -26.75
CA ASN A 75 -1.32 7.96 -26.86
C ASN A 75 -2.84 8.23 -26.74
N GLY A 76 -3.47 7.57 -25.75
CA GLY A 76 -4.90 7.69 -25.48
C GLY A 76 -5.33 9.11 -25.07
N ALA A 77 -6.65 9.30 -25.01
CA ALA A 77 -7.28 10.58 -24.73
C ALA A 77 -6.78 11.21 -23.41
N MET A 78 -6.66 12.54 -23.40
CA MET A 78 -6.25 13.31 -22.22
C MET A 78 -7.17 13.08 -21.03
N VAL A 79 -8.48 12.94 -21.28
CA VAL A 79 -9.49 12.64 -20.26
C VAL A 79 -9.17 11.34 -19.53
N SER A 80 -8.79 10.27 -20.24
CA SER A 80 -8.43 8.98 -19.62
C SER A 80 -7.18 9.10 -18.75
N LYS A 81 -6.16 9.83 -19.21
CA LYS A 81 -4.92 10.08 -18.45
C LYS A 81 -5.24 10.81 -17.14
N ILE A 82 -6.04 11.87 -17.21
CA ILE A 82 -6.47 12.65 -16.04
C ILE A 82 -7.31 11.79 -15.08
N PHE A 83 -8.26 11.01 -15.61
CA PHE A 83 -9.09 10.13 -14.80
C PHE A 83 -8.24 9.16 -13.96
N PHE A 84 -7.28 8.47 -14.58
CA PHE A 84 -6.42 7.54 -13.85
C PHE A 84 -5.50 8.24 -12.85
N LEU A 85 -4.99 9.44 -13.17
CA LEU A 85 -4.20 10.23 -12.21
C LEU A 85 -5.02 10.60 -10.97
N ILE A 86 -6.26 11.07 -11.16
CA ILE A 86 -7.18 11.39 -10.05
C ILE A 86 -7.50 10.13 -9.26
N LEU A 87 -7.79 9.00 -9.93
CA LEU A 87 -8.07 7.73 -9.28
C LEU A 87 -6.88 7.27 -8.42
N ILE A 88 -5.65 7.33 -8.94
CA ILE A 88 -4.43 6.99 -8.20
C ILE A 88 -4.27 7.90 -6.98
N LEU A 89 -4.51 9.20 -7.12
CA LEU A 89 -4.45 10.14 -6.00
C LEU A 89 -5.48 9.82 -4.91
N LEU A 90 -6.73 9.52 -5.30
CA LEU A 90 -7.78 9.13 -4.37
C LEU A 90 -7.46 7.81 -3.66
N LEU A 91 -6.94 6.82 -4.38
CA LEU A 91 -6.49 5.55 -3.80
C LEU A 91 -5.35 5.76 -2.79
N PHE A 92 -4.38 6.62 -3.14
CA PHE A 92 -3.28 6.99 -2.26
C PHE A 92 -3.79 7.65 -0.97
N VAL A 93 -4.66 8.66 -1.08
CA VAL A 93 -5.26 9.36 0.07
C VAL A 93 -6.11 8.41 0.91
N SER A 94 -6.85 7.49 0.27
CA SER A 94 -7.64 6.49 1.00
C SER A 94 -6.77 5.63 1.91
N ASN A 95 -5.48 5.46 1.61
CA ASN A 95 -4.58 4.62 2.42
C ASN A 95 -4.21 5.25 3.77
N PHE A 96 -4.47 6.53 4.00
CA PHE A 96 -4.20 7.18 5.29
C PHE A 96 -5.06 6.63 6.43
N GLY A 97 -6.33 6.28 6.18
CA GLY A 97 -7.24 5.77 7.21
C GLY A 97 -6.72 4.50 7.91
N PRO A 98 -6.46 3.40 7.17
CA PRO A 98 -5.90 2.18 7.75
C PRO A 98 -4.55 2.39 8.43
N ARG A 99 -3.65 3.20 7.84
CA ARG A 99 -2.35 3.53 8.45
C ARG A 99 -2.51 4.24 9.79
N ASN A 100 -3.42 5.20 9.89
CA ASN A 100 -3.69 5.92 11.14
C ASN A 100 -4.26 5.01 12.22
N LYS A 101 -5.11 4.05 11.85
CA LYS A 101 -5.62 3.05 12.81
C LYS A 101 -4.51 2.14 13.33
N VAL A 102 -3.60 1.70 12.45
CA VAL A 102 -2.40 0.95 12.89
C VAL A 102 -1.58 1.77 13.87
N MET A 103 -1.30 3.04 13.57
CA MET A 103 -0.51 3.90 14.47
C MET A 103 -1.17 4.04 15.85
N ARG A 104 -2.49 4.27 15.89
CA ARG A 104 -3.26 4.35 17.14
C ARG A 104 -3.22 3.05 17.95
N LEU A 105 -3.37 1.89 17.31
CA LEU A 105 -3.32 0.58 17.98
C LEU A 105 -1.95 0.30 18.61
N LEU A 106 -0.88 0.73 17.96
CA LEU A 106 0.48 0.62 18.51
C LEU A 106 0.65 1.54 19.72
N GLU A 107 0.23 2.80 19.61
CA GLU A 107 0.30 3.79 20.69
C GLU A 107 -0.43 3.31 21.95
N GLN A 108 -1.60 2.68 21.79
CA GLN A 108 -2.37 2.10 22.90
C GLN A 108 -1.62 1.01 23.68
N HIS A 109 -0.66 0.33 23.03
CA HIS A 109 0.12 -0.76 23.62
C HIS A 109 1.59 -0.36 23.83
N SER A 110 1.88 0.95 23.89
CA SER A 110 3.24 1.48 24.04
C SER A 110 4.25 0.98 22.99
N LEU A 111 3.75 0.54 21.83
CA LEU A 111 4.56 0.13 20.69
C LEU A 111 4.76 1.29 19.74
N SER A 112 5.92 1.34 19.08
CA SER A 112 6.21 2.35 18.07
C SER A 112 6.18 1.76 16.66
N VAL A 113 6.09 2.63 15.65
CA VAL A 113 6.29 2.26 14.24
C VAL A 113 7.71 1.68 14.02
N ALA A 114 8.69 2.09 14.82
CA ALA A 114 10.03 1.52 14.76
C ALA A 114 10.04 0.04 15.20
N ASP A 115 9.20 -0.34 16.16
CA ASP A 115 9.10 -1.73 16.62
C ASP A 115 8.40 -2.63 15.59
N LEU A 116 7.40 -2.10 14.87
CA LEU A 116 6.88 -2.76 13.67
C LEU A 116 7.98 -2.96 12.61
N LYS A 117 8.80 -1.93 12.37
CA LYS A 117 9.87 -2.00 11.37
C LYS A 117 10.95 -3.02 11.73
N LYS A 118 11.28 -3.19 13.03
CA LYS A 118 12.18 -4.26 13.52
C LYS A 118 11.63 -5.64 13.19
N LYS A 119 10.30 -5.81 13.21
CA LYS A 119 9.59 -7.03 12.82
C LYS A 119 9.38 -7.17 11.30
N GLY A 120 10.03 -6.30 10.50
CA GLY A 120 9.92 -6.28 9.04
C GLY A 120 8.66 -5.57 8.51
N VAL A 121 7.73 -5.18 9.36
CA VAL A 121 6.46 -4.55 8.95
C VAL A 121 6.69 -3.07 8.69
N ARG A 122 6.42 -2.64 7.46
CA ARG A 122 6.51 -1.22 7.06
C ARG A 122 5.13 -0.71 6.68
N LEU A 123 4.77 0.46 7.20
CA LEU A 123 3.56 1.18 6.80
C LEU A 123 3.75 1.83 5.43
#